data_AF-A0A3B0JTD2-F1
#
_entry.id   AF-A0A3B0JTD2-F1
#
_cell.length_a   1.000
_cell.length_b   1.000
_cell.length_c   1.000
_cell.angle_alpha   90.00
_cell.angle_beta   90.00
_cell.angle_gamma   90.00
#
_symmetry.space_group_name_H-M   'P 1'
#
loop_
_entity.id
_entity.type
_entity.pdbx_description
1 polymer ?
#
loop_
_entity_poly.entity_id
_entity_poly.type
_entity_poly.pdbx_seq_one_letter_code
_entity_poly.pdbx_strand_id
1 'polypeptide(L)'
;MANNYLQPVHNYFDDVDRFEDIDDDLFLKNKRTSASSHKPQQRSTNPFEIDDDEDSTASSISAQRQAYAEKRRAIEQRTLDSTEKSLGLLYETEEVGKATAIELAKQREQLEKTSHQLDEINSTLRFSQRHLNGLKSVFGGLKNYLSGNREQPSSATASPTASQSSQEANNINAGAFGGSSVPLSPAEHYDNHPVSRIRGESNSKYQPQTQAGNPFQAHLDSNLEDMCDNLSRLKFLATDLGTEIESQNELLDNMNYKIEDVDLKMTRQNKDMNKLLKK
;
A
#
# COMPACT_ATOMS: atom_id res chain seq x y z
N MET A 1 19.48 -15.85 -28.00
CA MET A 1 19.59 -14.61 -27.21
C MET A 1 18.79 -14.83 -25.94
N ALA A 2 19.43 -15.45 -24.96
CA ALA A 2 18.88 -15.76 -23.66
C ALA A 2 20.06 -15.75 -22.68
N ASN A 3 19.76 -15.44 -21.42
CA ASN A 3 20.64 -15.43 -20.24
C ASN A 3 21.27 -14.06 -19.94
N ASN A 4 20.66 -13.32 -19.00
CA ASN A 4 21.36 -12.54 -17.99
C ASN A 4 20.41 -12.08 -16.87
N TYR A 5 19.73 -13.04 -16.24
CA TYR A 5 19.09 -12.85 -14.94
C TYR A 5 19.63 -13.93 -14.00
N LEU A 6 20.70 -13.61 -13.29
CA LEU A 6 21.10 -14.13 -11.98
C LEU A 6 22.49 -13.57 -11.68
N GLN A 7 22.56 -12.39 -11.04
CA GLN A 7 23.72 -12.04 -10.23
C GLN A 7 23.30 -12.15 -8.76
N PRO A 8 24.06 -12.85 -7.91
CA PRO A 8 23.77 -12.89 -6.48
C PRO A 8 23.92 -11.48 -5.88
N VAL A 9 22.86 -11.00 -5.22
CA VAL A 9 22.94 -9.81 -4.36
C VAL A 9 23.73 -10.21 -3.13
N HIS A 10 25.03 -9.93 -3.14
CA HIS A 10 25.92 -10.20 -2.02
C HIS A 10 25.85 -9.01 -1.06
N ASN A 11 25.44 -9.31 0.18
CA ASN A 11 25.72 -8.61 1.44
C ASN A 11 25.10 -7.22 1.65
N TYR A 12 23.81 -7.21 1.99
CA TYR A 12 23.13 -6.03 2.56
C TYR A 12 22.55 -6.29 3.97
N PHE A 13 22.92 -7.42 4.59
CA PHE A 13 22.38 -7.88 5.88
C PHE A 13 23.45 -8.49 6.81
N ASP A 14 24.72 -8.10 6.64
CA ASP A 14 25.84 -8.56 7.48
C ASP A 14 26.51 -7.42 8.26
N ASP A 15 25.73 -6.38 8.60
CA ASP A 15 26.20 -5.23 9.40
C ASP A 15 25.76 -5.38 10.88
N VAL A 16 25.78 -6.63 11.39
CA VAL A 16 25.58 -6.92 12.83
C VAL A 16 26.87 -6.67 13.63
N ASP A 17 28.02 -6.55 12.96
CA ASP A 17 29.32 -6.30 13.60
C ASP A 17 29.62 -4.80 13.82
N ARG A 18 28.71 -3.89 13.44
CA ARG A 18 28.90 -2.43 13.61
C ARG A 18 28.55 -1.92 15.02
N PHE A 19 28.58 -2.81 16.03
CA PHE A 19 28.55 -2.47 17.45
C PHE A 19 29.86 -2.84 18.18
N GLU A 20 30.86 -3.37 17.48
CA GLU A 20 32.20 -3.61 18.03
C GLU A 20 33.10 -2.39 17.78
N ASP A 21 32.87 -1.29 18.48
CA ASP A 21 33.87 -0.21 18.62
C ASP A 21 33.69 0.50 19.98
N ILE A 22 33.40 -0.29 21.03
CA ILE A 22 33.87 0.11 22.36
C ILE A 22 35.37 -0.15 22.30
N ASP A 23 36.14 0.93 22.22
CA ASP A 23 37.61 0.89 22.18
C ASP A 23 38.13 0.28 23.50
N ASP A 24 38.25 -1.05 23.52
CA ASP A 24 38.69 -1.84 24.68
C ASP A 24 40.07 -1.38 25.18
N ASP A 25 40.88 -0.80 24.30
CA ASP A 25 42.19 -0.22 24.62
C ASP A 25 42.08 1.04 25.48
N LEU A 26 41.00 1.83 25.34
CA LEU A 26 40.72 2.98 26.19
C LEU A 26 40.29 2.55 27.60
N PHE A 27 39.54 1.46 27.71
CA PHE A 27 39.12 0.87 28.99
C PHE A 27 40.30 0.22 29.74
N LEU A 28 41.21 -0.44 29.02
CA LEU A 28 42.39 -1.09 29.57
C LEU A 28 43.47 -0.08 30.01
N LYS A 29 43.61 1.06 29.33
CA LYS A 29 44.59 2.10 29.69
C LYS A 29 44.32 2.78 31.04
N ASN A 30 43.07 2.77 31.51
CA ASN A 30 42.69 3.40 32.79
C ASN A 30 42.98 2.51 34.02
N LYS A 31 43.51 1.28 33.85
CA LYS A 31 43.94 0.42 34.95
C LYS A 31 45.46 0.43 35.09
N ARG A 32 45.94 1.41 35.87
CA ARG A 32 47.17 1.38 36.68
C ARG A 32 48.30 0.50 36.14
N THR A 33 49.20 1.11 35.38
CA THR A 33 50.56 0.58 35.17
C THR A 33 51.31 0.56 36.52
N SER A 34 51.41 -0.59 37.17
CA SER A 34 52.41 -0.79 38.22
C SER A 34 53.22 -2.05 37.92
N ALA A 35 54.31 -1.88 37.16
CA ALA A 35 55.36 -2.87 37.03
C ALA A 35 56.75 -2.21 37.17
N SER A 36 57.27 -2.37 38.39
CA SER A 36 58.68 -2.47 38.80
C SER A 36 59.64 -1.27 38.83
N SER A 37 60.22 -1.16 40.04
CA SER A 37 61.51 -0.56 40.42
C SER A 37 61.73 0.90 40.08
N HIS A 38 61.58 1.80 41.05
CA HIS A 38 62.53 2.85 41.45
C HIS A 38 62.11 3.35 42.86
N LYS A 39 63.09 3.80 43.67
CA LYS A 39 63.03 4.11 45.13
C LYS A 39 61.77 4.82 45.63
N PRO A 40 61.34 4.61 46.89
CA PRO A 40 60.20 5.33 47.46
C PRO A 40 60.59 6.78 47.74
N GLN A 41 60.19 7.69 46.87
CA GLN A 41 60.02 9.09 47.24
C GLN A 41 58.64 9.19 47.90
N GLN A 42 58.60 9.69 49.12
CA GLN A 42 57.38 9.94 49.87
C GLN A 42 56.56 11.00 49.13
N ARG A 43 55.59 10.58 48.31
CA ARG A 43 54.53 11.48 47.87
C ARG A 43 53.49 11.54 48.99
N SER A 44 53.33 12.74 49.54
CA SER A 44 52.28 13.12 50.47
C SER A 44 50.93 12.67 49.93
N THR A 45 50.17 11.92 50.73
CA THR A 45 48.78 11.53 50.46
C THR A 45 47.80 12.66 50.73
N ASN A 46 48.18 13.91 50.42
CA ASN A 46 47.37 15.08 50.63
C ASN A 46 46.65 15.46 49.32
N PRO A 47 45.31 15.30 49.23
CA PRO A 47 44.53 15.61 48.02
C PRO A 47 44.35 17.12 47.74
N PHE A 48 45.10 17.99 48.43
CA PHE A 48 45.08 19.45 48.27
C PHE A 48 46.41 20.04 47.79
N GLU A 49 47.46 19.23 47.58
CA GLU A 49 48.63 19.69 46.82
C GLU A 49 48.30 19.56 45.32
N ILE A 50 47.77 20.64 44.79
CA ILE A 50 47.70 20.92 43.36
C ILE A 50 49.15 21.17 42.93
N ASP A 51 49.83 20.12 42.47
CA ASP A 51 51.00 20.29 41.61
C ASP A 51 50.49 20.95 40.30
N ASP A 52 51.05 22.12 39.97
CA ASP A 52 50.72 23.00 38.83
C ASP A 52 50.95 22.33 37.45
N ASP A 53 50.12 21.36 37.06
CA ASP A 53 50.07 20.77 35.71
C ASP A 53 48.70 21.02 35.02
N GLU A 54 48.09 22.19 35.25
CA GLU A 54 46.79 22.55 34.66
C GLU A 54 46.80 22.76 33.13
N ASP A 55 47.93 23.08 32.51
CA ASP A 55 47.99 23.47 31.10
C ASP A 55 47.91 22.27 30.12
N SER A 56 48.49 21.13 30.50
CA SER A 56 48.56 19.94 29.63
C SER A 56 47.24 19.15 29.57
N THR A 57 46.46 19.15 30.65
CA THR A 57 45.17 18.45 30.74
C THR A 57 44.03 19.26 30.12
N ALA A 58 44.04 20.59 30.29
CA ALA A 58 43.08 21.50 29.63
C ALA A 58 43.21 21.47 28.10
N SER A 59 44.44 21.41 27.58
CA SER A 59 44.71 21.31 26.14
C SER A 59 44.12 20.01 25.53
N SER A 60 44.35 18.86 26.18
CA SER A 60 43.79 17.55 25.75
C SER A 60 42.25 17.54 25.76
N ILE A 61 41.62 18.09 26.81
CA ILE A 61 40.16 18.20 26.90
C ILE A 61 39.59 19.13 25.82
N SER A 62 40.29 20.22 25.51
CA SER A 62 39.87 21.16 24.46
C SER A 62 39.95 20.53 23.07
N ALA A 63 41.00 19.75 22.78
CA ALA A 63 41.16 19.00 21.53
C ALA A 63 40.08 17.92 21.38
N GLN A 64 39.78 17.20 22.48
CA GLN A 64 38.71 16.21 22.50
C GLN A 64 37.33 16.85 22.24
N ARG A 65 37.04 18.01 22.83
CA ARG A 65 35.80 18.76 22.59
C ARG A 65 35.67 19.23 21.13
N GLN A 66 36.77 19.65 20.51
CA GLN A 66 36.79 20.02 19.09
C GLN A 66 36.50 18.83 18.18
N ALA A 67 37.14 17.68 18.43
CA ALA A 67 36.89 16.45 17.68
C ALA A 67 35.42 16.00 17.78
N TYR A 68 34.80 16.10 18.96
CA TYR A 68 33.37 15.83 19.11
C TYR A 68 32.48 16.83 18.37
N ALA A 69 32.85 18.11 18.33
CA ALA A 69 32.10 19.13 17.60
C ALA A 69 32.14 18.89 16.09
N GLU A 70 33.30 18.49 15.54
CA GLU A 70 33.45 18.13 14.13
C GLU A 70 32.64 16.88 13.77
N LYS A 71 32.74 15.82 14.60
CA LYS A 71 31.92 14.61 14.44
C LYS A 71 30.43 14.93 14.44
N ARG A 72 29.97 15.79 15.36
CA ARG A 72 28.57 16.21 15.41
C ARG A 72 28.15 16.92 14.12
N ARG A 73 28.95 17.89 13.64
CA ARG A 73 28.66 18.61 12.39
C ARG A 73 28.61 17.69 11.17
N ALA A 74 29.51 16.71 11.10
CA ALA A 74 29.52 15.73 10.01
C ALA A 74 28.25 14.85 10.02
N ILE A 75 27.79 14.44 11.21
CA ILE A 75 26.54 13.68 11.37
C ILE A 75 25.35 14.55 10.97
N GLU A 76 25.26 15.77 11.48
CA GLU A 76 24.19 16.72 11.16
C GLU A 76 24.08 16.94 9.64
N GLN A 77 25.20 17.22 8.96
CA GLN A 77 25.20 17.43 7.51
C GLN A 77 24.74 16.18 6.76
N ARG A 78 25.29 15.01 7.08
CA ARG A 78 24.89 13.75 6.45
C ARG A 78 23.40 13.45 6.63
N THR A 79 22.84 13.77 7.80
CA THR A 79 21.42 13.58 8.07
C THR A 79 20.57 14.51 7.22
N LEU A 80 20.93 15.80 7.11
CA LEU A 80 20.21 16.72 6.22
C LEU A 80 20.26 16.27 4.76
N ASP A 81 21.45 15.97 4.25
CA ASP A 81 21.64 15.51 2.87
C ASP A 81 20.80 14.24 2.60
N SER A 82 20.73 13.33 3.57
CA SER A 82 19.90 12.14 3.47
C SER A 82 18.41 12.48 3.40
N THR A 83 17.92 13.40 4.24
CA THR A 83 16.50 13.81 4.21
C THR A 83 16.12 14.52 2.92
N GLU A 84 17.01 15.39 2.40
CA GLU A 84 16.79 16.09 1.14
C GLU A 84 16.72 15.11 -0.04
N LYS A 85 17.63 14.14 -0.08
CA LYS A 85 17.59 13.06 -1.09
C LYS A 85 16.31 12.24 -0.98
N SER A 86 15.89 11.85 0.23
CA SER A 86 14.65 11.12 0.43
C SER A 86 13.44 11.91 -0.04
N LEU A 87 13.40 13.22 0.25
CA LEU A 87 12.33 14.10 -0.20
C LEU A 87 12.27 14.18 -1.73
N GLY A 88 13.41 14.30 -2.41
CA GLY A 88 13.48 14.25 -3.87
C GLY A 88 12.92 12.94 -4.45
N LEU A 89 13.28 11.80 -3.86
CA LEU A 89 12.76 10.49 -4.26
C LEU A 89 11.24 10.38 -4.04
N LEU A 90 10.71 10.96 -2.97
CA LEU A 90 9.27 10.95 -2.72
C LEU A 90 8.51 11.76 -3.76
N TYR A 91 9.01 12.93 -4.17
CA TYR A 91 8.40 13.73 -5.23
C TYR A 91 8.43 13.01 -6.58
N GLU A 92 9.55 12.38 -6.94
CA GLU A 92 9.65 11.57 -8.16
C GLU A 92 8.67 10.39 -8.13
N THR A 93 8.56 9.72 -6.98
CA THR A 93 7.61 8.61 -6.79
C THR A 93 6.17 9.10 -6.92
N GLU A 94 5.85 10.29 -6.40
CA GLU A 94 4.51 10.88 -6.52
C GLU A 94 4.17 11.19 -7.98
N GLU A 95 5.11 11.72 -8.75
CA GLU A 95 4.93 12.00 -10.18
C GLU A 95 4.69 10.72 -10.99
N VAL A 96 5.51 9.69 -10.78
CA VAL A 96 5.33 8.37 -11.40
C VAL A 96 3.99 7.75 -10.99
N GLY A 97 3.60 7.89 -9.73
CA GLY A 97 2.31 7.45 -9.22
C GLY A 97 1.14 8.14 -9.94
N LYS A 98 1.20 9.46 -10.13
CA LYS A 98 0.18 10.23 -10.85
C LYS A 98 0.06 9.80 -12.32
N ALA A 99 1.20 9.63 -13.00
CA ALA A 99 1.22 9.13 -14.37
C ALA A 99 0.60 7.73 -14.47
N THR A 100 0.87 6.87 -13.50
CA THR A 100 0.29 5.52 -13.41
C THR A 100 -1.23 5.59 -13.22
N ALA A 101 -1.73 6.50 -12.37
CA ALA A 101 -3.17 6.69 -12.17
C ALA A 101 -3.89 7.10 -13.45
N ILE A 102 -3.29 8.01 -14.23
CA ILE A 102 -3.82 8.44 -15.53
C ILE A 102 -3.89 7.27 -16.51
N GLU A 103 -2.83 6.45 -16.59
CA GLU A 103 -2.82 5.30 -17.48
C GLU A 103 -3.84 4.24 -17.05
N LEU A 104 -3.99 3.98 -15.74
CA LEU A 104 -5.03 3.06 -15.24
C LEU A 104 -6.44 3.54 -15.58
N ALA A 105 -6.73 4.84 -15.46
CA ALA A 105 -8.03 5.39 -15.85
C ALA A 105 -8.29 5.20 -17.36
N LYS A 106 -7.28 5.41 -18.20
CA LYS A 106 -7.37 5.18 -19.65
C LYS A 106 -7.51 3.69 -20.00
N GLN A 107 -6.87 2.79 -19.25
CA GLN A 107 -7.05 1.35 -19.41
C GLN A 107 -8.47 0.94 -19.05
N ARG A 108 -9.02 1.46 -17.94
CA ARG A 108 -10.42 1.24 -17.55
C ARG A 108 -11.40 1.58 -18.66
N GLU A 109 -11.26 2.77 -19.28
CA GLU A 109 -12.13 3.19 -20.38
C GLU A 109 -12.10 2.20 -21.56
N GLN A 110 -10.92 1.67 -21.88
CA GLN A 110 -10.78 0.68 -22.94
C GLN A 110 -11.46 -0.66 -22.58
N LEU A 111 -11.34 -1.10 -21.33
CA LEU A 111 -12.02 -2.30 -20.85
C LEU A 111 -13.55 -2.12 -20.88
N GLU A 112 -14.07 -0.98 -20.41
CA GLU A 112 -15.50 -0.68 -20.43
C GLU A 112 -16.05 -0.63 -21.86
N LYS A 113 -15.32 0.02 -22.79
CA LYS A 113 -15.68 0.05 -24.21
C LYS A 113 -15.71 -1.36 -24.81
N THR A 114 -14.73 -2.20 -24.47
CA THR A 114 -14.67 -3.59 -24.93
C THR A 114 -15.85 -4.40 -24.37
N SER A 115 -16.17 -4.24 -23.09
CA SER A 115 -17.32 -4.87 -22.44
C SER A 115 -18.64 -4.50 -23.14
N HIS A 116 -18.83 -3.22 -23.48
CA HIS A 116 -20.00 -2.76 -24.23
C HIS A 116 -20.07 -3.37 -25.64
N GLN A 117 -18.94 -3.46 -26.35
CA GLN A 117 -18.90 -4.11 -27.65
C GLN A 117 -19.27 -5.59 -27.56
N LEU A 118 -18.85 -6.29 -26.52
CA LEU A 118 -19.23 -7.69 -26.29
C LEU A 118 -20.74 -7.84 -26.06
N ASP A 119 -21.37 -6.91 -25.34
CA ASP A 119 -22.83 -6.89 -25.17
C ASP A 119 -23.56 -6.64 -26.48
N GLU A 120 -23.06 -5.71 -27.31
CA GLU A 120 -23.60 -5.42 -28.63
C GLU A 120 -23.48 -6.62 -29.57
N ILE A 121 -22.33 -7.31 -29.57
CA ILE A 121 -22.14 -8.55 -30.32
C ILE A 121 -23.10 -9.62 -29.82
N ASN A 122 -23.25 -9.82 -28.52
CA ASN A 122 -24.18 -10.81 -27.97
C ASN A 122 -25.64 -10.53 -28.41
N SER A 123 -26.06 -9.26 -28.35
CA SER A 123 -27.38 -8.83 -28.84
C SER A 123 -27.54 -9.09 -30.34
N THR A 124 -26.52 -8.74 -31.13
CA THR A 124 -26.50 -8.98 -32.58
C THR A 124 -26.57 -10.46 -32.91
N LEU A 125 -25.83 -11.32 -32.20
CA LEU A 125 -25.88 -12.77 -32.37
C LEU A 125 -27.26 -13.33 -32.03
N ARG A 126 -27.96 -12.80 -31.02
CA ARG A 126 -29.35 -13.20 -30.70
C ARG A 126 -30.31 -12.86 -31.84
N PHE A 127 -30.24 -11.64 -32.36
CA PHE A 127 -31.06 -11.22 -33.49
C PHE A 127 -30.75 -12.04 -34.75
N SER A 128 -29.47 -12.24 -35.02
CA SER A 128 -28.97 -13.01 -36.15
C SER A 128 -29.40 -14.48 -36.05
N GLN A 129 -29.41 -15.10 -34.86
CA GLN A 129 -29.96 -16.43 -34.65
C GLN A 129 -31.46 -16.50 -34.96
N ARG A 130 -32.24 -15.47 -34.60
CA ARG A 130 -33.67 -15.39 -34.93
C ARG A 130 -33.90 -15.32 -36.45
N HIS A 131 -33.06 -14.58 -37.16
CA HIS A 131 -33.06 -14.57 -38.63
C HIS A 131 -32.68 -15.91 -39.23
N LEU A 132 -31.64 -16.57 -38.75
CA LEU A 132 -31.27 -17.90 -39.23
C LEU A 132 -32.37 -18.93 -38.97
N ASN A 133 -33.05 -18.85 -37.83
CA ASN A 133 -34.20 -19.72 -37.56
C ASN A 133 -35.35 -19.46 -38.55
N GLY A 134 -35.59 -18.19 -38.90
CA GLY A 134 -36.54 -17.82 -39.97
C GLY A 134 -36.13 -18.38 -41.33
N LEU A 135 -34.85 -18.28 -41.71
CA LEU A 135 -34.32 -18.84 -42.96
C LEU A 135 -34.44 -20.36 -43.00
N LYS A 136 -34.06 -21.06 -41.92
CA LYS A 136 -34.28 -22.52 -41.79
C LYS A 136 -35.75 -22.89 -42.02
N SER A 137 -36.68 -22.09 -41.48
CA SER A 137 -38.12 -22.34 -41.61
C SER A 137 -38.61 -22.19 -43.06
N VAL A 138 -38.17 -21.18 -43.80
CA VAL A 138 -38.60 -21.00 -45.20
C VAL A 138 -38.02 -22.05 -46.14
N PHE A 139 -36.75 -22.46 -45.97
CA PHE A 139 -36.16 -23.55 -46.76
C PHE A 139 -36.79 -24.91 -46.42
N GLY A 140 -37.09 -25.17 -45.16
CA GLY A 140 -37.78 -26.39 -44.72
C GLY A 140 -39.22 -26.45 -45.20
N GLY A 141 -39.96 -25.33 -45.14
CA GLY A 141 -41.33 -25.22 -45.62
C GLY A 141 -41.44 -25.38 -47.14
N LEU A 142 -40.53 -24.77 -47.90
CA LEU A 142 -40.49 -24.94 -49.35
C LEU A 142 -40.15 -26.38 -49.75
N LYS A 143 -39.21 -27.04 -49.05
CA LYS A 143 -38.90 -28.45 -49.28
C LYS A 143 -40.09 -29.36 -48.98
N ASN A 144 -40.80 -29.13 -47.87
CA ASN A 144 -41.96 -29.92 -47.49
C ASN A 144 -43.19 -29.67 -48.39
N TYR A 145 -43.32 -28.44 -48.91
CA TYR A 145 -44.36 -28.06 -49.88
C TYR A 145 -44.07 -28.63 -51.28
N LEU A 146 -42.80 -28.65 -51.70
CA LEU A 146 -42.38 -29.19 -52.99
C LEU A 146 -42.27 -30.72 -52.99
N SER A 147 -42.04 -31.37 -51.84
CA SER A 147 -41.96 -32.83 -51.71
C SER A 147 -43.31 -33.51 -51.45
N GLY A 148 -44.42 -32.86 -51.82
CA GLY A 148 -45.81 -33.34 -51.76
C GLY A 148 -46.02 -34.77 -51.25
N ASN A 149 -46.06 -34.92 -49.93
CA ASN A 149 -46.70 -36.05 -49.25
C ASN A 149 -47.48 -35.45 -48.07
N ARG A 150 -48.73 -35.11 -48.36
CA ARG A 150 -49.74 -34.71 -47.39
C ARG A 150 -50.39 -35.99 -46.86
N GLU A 151 -50.04 -36.37 -45.63
CA GLU A 151 -50.92 -37.17 -44.79
C GLU A 151 -51.17 -36.41 -43.47
N GLN A 152 -52.44 -36.09 -43.26
CA GLN A 152 -53.02 -35.69 -41.98
C GLN A 152 -53.66 -36.96 -41.40
N PRO A 153 -53.65 -37.17 -40.08
CA PRO A 153 -54.81 -36.82 -39.23
C PRO A 153 -54.34 -36.44 -37.79
N SER A 154 -55.11 -36.06 -36.76
CA SER A 154 -56.44 -35.49 -36.49
C SER A 154 -56.46 -35.15 -34.98
N SER A 155 -57.31 -34.22 -34.55
CA SER A 155 -58.01 -34.15 -33.23
C SER A 155 -57.22 -34.10 -31.90
N ALA A 156 -57.35 -32.97 -31.18
CA ALA A 156 -57.83 -32.85 -29.78
C ALA A 156 -57.80 -31.34 -29.41
N THR A 157 -58.93 -30.64 -29.28
CA THR A 157 -59.82 -30.50 -28.10
C THR A 157 -59.20 -29.72 -26.93
N ALA A 158 -59.76 -28.54 -26.63
CA ALA A 158 -59.98 -27.87 -25.32
C ALA A 158 -58.82 -27.83 -24.29
N SER A 159 -58.43 -26.77 -23.58
CA SER A 159 -59.04 -25.49 -23.17
C SER A 159 -57.93 -24.61 -22.55
N PRO A 160 -58.16 -23.30 -22.32
CA PRO A 160 -57.25 -22.42 -21.56
C PRO A 160 -57.55 -22.52 -20.05
N THR A 161 -56.52 -22.56 -19.21
CA THR A 161 -56.69 -22.36 -17.76
C THR A 161 -55.83 -21.18 -17.31
N ALA A 162 -56.55 -20.11 -16.99
CA ALA A 162 -56.08 -18.99 -16.19
C ALA A 162 -56.36 -19.30 -14.70
N SER A 163 -55.40 -18.95 -13.84
CA SER A 163 -55.55 -18.62 -12.41
C SER A 163 -54.35 -17.73 -12.09
N GLN A 164 -54.41 -16.40 -11.94
CA GLN A 164 -55.06 -15.54 -10.93
C GLN A 164 -54.69 -15.79 -9.46
N SER A 165 -54.18 -14.70 -8.86
CA SER A 165 -54.18 -14.26 -7.43
C SER A 165 -53.38 -15.11 -6.42
N SER A 166 -52.68 -14.55 -5.42
CA SER A 166 -52.98 -13.36 -4.57
C SER A 166 -51.65 -12.81 -4.00
N GLN A 167 -51.37 -11.51 -4.02
CA GLN A 167 -51.52 -10.59 -2.87
C GLN A 167 -51.65 -11.27 -1.50
N GLU A 168 -50.71 -10.99 -0.60
CA GLU A 168 -51.00 -10.32 0.67
C GLU A 168 -49.70 -9.90 1.38
N ALA A 169 -49.68 -8.62 1.74
CA ALA A 169 -48.85 -8.07 2.79
C ALA A 169 -49.47 -8.45 4.14
N ASN A 170 -48.67 -8.68 5.18
CA ASN A 170 -48.94 -7.95 6.41
C ASN A 170 -47.75 -7.79 7.34
N ASN A 171 -47.70 -6.56 7.82
CA ASN A 171 -46.86 -5.95 8.84
C ASN A 171 -47.39 -6.31 10.23
N ILE A 172 -46.52 -6.64 11.19
CA ILE A 172 -46.70 -6.41 12.63
C ILE A 172 -45.28 -6.15 13.17
N ASN A 173 -44.84 -4.90 13.37
CA ASN A 173 -45.11 -3.92 14.43
C ASN A 173 -44.40 -4.18 15.78
N ALA A 174 -43.82 -3.07 16.26
CA ALA A 174 -43.61 -2.65 17.65
C ALA A 174 -42.46 -3.26 18.47
N GLY A 175 -41.59 -2.36 18.93
CA GLY A 175 -40.67 -2.60 20.04
C GLY A 175 -39.70 -1.46 20.30
N ALA A 176 -40.21 -0.31 20.75
CA ALA A 176 -39.43 0.83 21.22
C ALA A 176 -38.73 0.54 22.57
N PHE A 177 -37.48 0.98 22.73
CA PHE A 177 -36.79 1.46 23.95
C PHE A 177 -35.41 1.95 23.45
N GLY A 178 -34.97 3.19 23.59
CA GLY A 178 -34.85 3.97 24.81
C GLY A 178 -33.44 3.77 25.38
N GLY A 179 -32.54 4.75 25.20
CA GLY A 179 -31.26 4.77 25.94
C GLY A 179 -30.09 5.41 25.18
N SER A 180 -29.78 6.65 25.56
CA SER A 180 -28.57 7.38 25.20
C SER A 180 -27.28 6.62 25.57
N SER A 181 -26.30 6.59 24.67
CA SER A 181 -24.89 6.55 25.05
C SER A 181 -24.03 7.16 23.94
N VAL A 182 -23.37 8.26 24.30
CA VAL A 182 -22.33 8.91 23.52
C VAL A 182 -21.11 7.98 23.48
N PRO A 183 -20.50 7.71 22.31
CA PRO A 183 -19.25 6.98 22.27
C PRO A 183 -18.11 7.91 22.72
N LEU A 184 -17.58 7.68 23.93
CA LEU A 184 -16.35 8.35 24.37
C LEU A 184 -15.16 7.81 23.56
N SER A 185 -14.25 8.72 23.22
CA SER A 185 -12.98 8.46 22.53
C SER A 185 -12.02 7.64 23.42
N PRO A 186 -11.18 6.73 22.86
CA PRO A 186 -10.23 5.91 23.61
C PRO A 186 -9.11 6.64 24.39
N ALA A 187 -9.08 7.97 24.43
CA ALA A 187 -7.95 8.75 24.95
C ALA A 187 -8.02 9.11 26.45
N GLU A 188 -9.12 8.88 27.16
CA GLU A 188 -9.32 9.41 28.53
C GLU A 188 -8.98 8.43 29.67
N HIS A 189 -8.39 7.27 29.38
CA HIS A 189 -8.18 6.22 30.41
C HIS A 189 -6.82 6.25 31.14
N TYR A 190 -5.92 7.19 30.83
CA TYR A 190 -4.56 7.20 31.39
C TYR A 190 -4.31 8.17 32.54
N ASP A 191 -5.28 9.02 32.90
CA ASP A 191 -5.04 10.14 33.82
C ASP A 191 -5.20 9.81 35.32
N ASN A 192 -5.52 8.56 35.66
CA ASN A 192 -5.71 8.13 37.05
C ASN A 192 -4.90 6.89 37.43
N HIS A 193 -3.65 6.78 36.97
CA HIS A 193 -2.73 5.75 37.44
C HIS A 193 -1.89 6.25 38.64
N PRO A 194 -1.73 5.47 39.73
CA PRO A 194 -0.97 5.88 40.92
C PRO A 194 0.51 6.17 40.66
N VAL A 195 1.04 5.77 39.51
CA VAL A 195 2.42 6.06 39.06
C VAL A 195 2.60 7.54 38.68
N SER A 196 1.56 8.22 38.19
CA SER A 196 1.66 9.63 37.77
C SER A 196 1.72 10.62 38.94
N ARG A 197 1.25 10.22 40.14
CA ARG A 197 1.29 11.07 41.35
C ARG A 197 2.64 11.09 42.05
N ILE A 198 3.48 10.07 41.84
CA ILE A 198 4.81 9.95 42.49
C ILE A 198 5.86 10.80 41.78
N ARG A 199 5.60 11.26 40.54
CA ARG A 199 6.51 12.14 39.77
C ARG A 199 6.19 13.64 39.92
N GLY A 200 5.20 14.00 40.76
CA GLY A 200 4.70 15.38 40.88
C GLY A 200 5.40 16.29 41.91
N GLU A 201 6.34 15.81 42.70
CA GLU A 201 6.95 16.62 43.77
C GLU A 201 8.48 16.54 43.75
N SER A 202 9.09 17.37 42.90
CA SER A 202 10.44 17.93 43.11
C SER A 202 10.65 19.05 42.10
N ASN A 203 10.15 20.22 42.49
CA ASN A 203 10.34 21.50 41.83
C ASN A 203 11.83 21.91 41.88
N SER A 204 12.65 21.27 41.05
CA SER A 204 13.95 21.81 40.64
C SER A 204 13.71 22.71 39.45
N LYS A 205 14.12 23.97 39.59
CA LYS A 205 14.20 24.98 38.54
C LYS A 205 15.18 24.52 37.46
N TYR A 206 14.81 23.51 36.68
CA TYR A 206 15.27 23.37 35.31
C TYR A 206 14.39 24.33 34.53
N GLN A 207 14.87 25.56 34.43
CA GLN A 207 14.54 26.43 33.32
C GLN A 207 14.57 25.53 32.08
N PRO A 208 13.46 25.32 31.34
CA PRO A 208 13.60 24.79 30.01
C PRO A 208 14.40 25.89 29.32
N GLN A 209 15.70 25.67 29.20
CA GLN A 209 16.51 26.42 28.28
C GLN A 209 15.84 26.12 26.95
N THR A 210 14.97 27.01 26.53
CA THR A 210 14.48 27.11 25.17
C THR A 210 15.77 27.27 24.39
N GLN A 211 16.35 26.13 23.99
CA GLN A 211 17.42 26.09 23.04
C GLN A 211 16.89 26.94 21.90
N ALA A 212 17.49 28.11 21.67
CA ALA A 212 17.31 28.81 20.43
C ALA A 212 17.53 27.74 19.35
N GLY A 213 16.44 27.34 18.68
CA GLY A 213 16.37 26.07 17.99
C GLY A 213 17.57 25.95 17.07
N ASN A 214 18.39 24.91 17.27
CA ASN A 214 19.56 24.70 16.43
C ASN A 214 19.06 24.75 14.98
N PRO A 215 19.64 25.59 14.11
CA PRO A 215 19.13 25.77 12.75
C PRO A 215 19.07 24.42 12.00
N PHE A 216 20.04 23.53 12.27
CA PHE A 216 20.02 22.14 11.84
C PHE A 216 18.71 21.42 12.20
N GLN A 217 18.28 21.50 13.47
CA GLN A 217 17.08 20.81 13.95
C GLN A 217 15.83 21.35 13.27
N ALA A 218 15.73 22.68 13.11
CA ALA A 218 14.59 23.30 12.43
C ALA A 218 14.51 22.88 10.95
N HIS A 219 15.65 22.80 10.24
CA HIS A 219 15.70 22.29 8.87
C HIS A 219 15.36 20.81 8.78
N LEU A 220 15.87 20.01 9.72
CA LEU A 220 15.57 18.58 9.78
C LEU A 220 14.08 18.33 10.02
N ASP A 221 13.49 19.02 11.00
CA ASP A 221 12.07 18.90 11.34
C ASP A 221 11.19 19.30 10.15
N SER A 222 11.54 20.39 9.45
CA SER A 222 10.85 20.82 8.23
C SER A 222 10.91 19.76 7.13
N ASN A 223 12.10 19.18 6.87
CA ASN A 223 12.23 18.12 5.86
C ASN A 223 11.43 16.87 6.25
N LEU A 224 11.42 16.51 7.53
CA LEU A 224 10.66 15.36 8.01
C LEU A 224 9.15 15.59 7.92
N GLU A 225 8.67 16.81 8.18
CA GLU A 225 7.26 17.18 7.99
C GLU A 225 6.85 17.07 6.53
N ASP A 226 7.65 17.65 5.61
CA ASP A 226 7.42 17.52 4.17
C ASP A 226 7.43 16.06 3.71
N MET A 227 8.34 15.24 4.24
CA MET A 227 8.38 13.81 3.96
C MET A 227 7.11 13.10 4.46
N CYS A 228 6.61 13.43 5.66
CA CYS A 228 5.36 12.87 6.19
C CYS A 228 4.15 13.20 5.31
N ASP A 229 4.08 14.44 4.83
CA ASP A 229 3.01 14.89 3.94
C ASP A 229 3.07 14.19 2.58
N ASN A 230 4.26 14.07 2.00
CA ASN A 230 4.48 13.33 0.75
C ASN A 230 4.12 11.86 0.90
N LEU A 231 4.53 11.21 1.99
CA LEU A 231 4.18 9.82 2.28
C LEU A 231 2.67 9.63 2.45
N SER A 232 1.99 10.60 3.05
CA SER A 232 0.53 10.58 3.19
C SER A 232 -0.14 10.67 1.82
N ARG A 233 0.29 11.60 0.94
CA ARG A 233 -0.19 11.69 -0.44
C ARG A 233 0.07 10.40 -1.23
N LEU A 234 1.28 9.86 -1.14
CA LEU A 234 1.65 8.59 -1.77
C LEU A 234 0.80 7.43 -1.28
N LYS A 235 0.46 7.39 0.01
CA LYS A 235 -0.43 6.37 0.58
C LYS A 235 -1.84 6.46 -0.02
N PHE A 236 -2.41 7.67 -0.13
CA PHE A 236 -3.71 7.84 -0.77
C PHE A 236 -3.66 7.38 -2.22
N LEU A 237 -2.65 7.83 -2.98
CA LEU A 237 -2.45 7.42 -4.36
C LEU A 237 -2.31 5.90 -4.48
N ALA A 238 -1.47 5.26 -3.66
CA ALA A 238 -1.29 3.81 -3.69
C ALA A 238 -2.58 3.05 -3.34
N THR A 239 -3.39 3.58 -2.43
CA THR A 239 -4.70 3.00 -2.08
C THR A 239 -5.67 3.12 -3.25
N ASP A 240 -5.77 4.31 -3.86
CA ASP A 240 -6.65 4.58 -5.00
C ASP A 240 -6.25 3.68 -6.19
N LEU A 241 -4.95 3.61 -6.50
CA LEU A 241 -4.42 2.71 -7.53
C LEU A 241 -4.75 1.25 -7.24
N GLY A 242 -4.59 0.80 -6.00
CA GLY A 242 -4.94 -0.56 -5.59
C GLY A 242 -6.42 -0.86 -5.78
N THR A 243 -7.31 0.07 -5.39
CA THR A 243 -8.76 -0.10 -5.58
C THR A 243 -9.17 -0.09 -7.04
N GLU A 244 -8.52 0.72 -7.88
CA GLU A 244 -8.78 0.77 -9.32
C GLU A 244 -8.34 -0.54 -10.00
N ILE A 245 -7.19 -1.10 -9.63
CA ILE A 245 -6.72 -2.40 -10.14
C ILE A 245 -7.71 -3.51 -9.75
N GLU A 246 -8.17 -3.56 -8.49
CA GLU A 246 -9.15 -4.57 -8.07
C GLU A 246 -10.47 -4.43 -8.85
N SER A 247 -10.95 -3.20 -9.06
CA SER A 247 -12.14 -2.95 -9.88
C SER A 247 -11.96 -3.37 -11.34
N GLN A 248 -10.78 -3.13 -11.93
CA GLN A 248 -10.47 -3.57 -13.28
C GLN A 248 -10.34 -5.10 -13.38
N ASN A 249 -9.83 -5.79 -12.35
CA ASN A 249 -9.81 -7.25 -12.29
C ASN A 249 -11.23 -7.83 -12.32
N GLU A 250 -12.15 -7.29 -11.52
CA GLU A 250 -13.56 -7.71 -11.56
C GLU A 250 -14.20 -7.46 -12.93
N LEU A 251 -13.87 -6.33 -13.59
CA LEU A 251 -14.33 -6.05 -14.95
C LEU A 251 -13.76 -7.05 -15.97
N LEU A 252 -12.48 -7.42 -15.86
CA LEU A 252 -11.83 -8.43 -16.71
C LEU A 252 -12.50 -9.80 -16.56
N ASP A 253 -12.79 -10.24 -15.34
CA ASP A 253 -13.48 -11.51 -15.10
C ASP A 253 -14.87 -11.53 -15.74
N ASN A 254 -15.64 -10.45 -15.54
CA ASN A 254 -16.94 -10.28 -16.17
C ASN A 254 -16.85 -10.29 -17.71
N MET A 255 -15.85 -9.64 -18.29
CA MET A 255 -15.61 -9.67 -19.73
C MET A 255 -15.22 -11.06 -20.22
N ASN A 256 -14.41 -11.81 -19.46
CA ASN A 256 -14.03 -13.16 -19.86
C ASN A 256 -15.29 -14.06 -20.01
N TYR A 257 -16.23 -13.98 -19.07
CA TYR A 257 -17.51 -14.67 -19.19
C TYR A 257 -18.32 -14.23 -20.43
N LYS A 258 -18.35 -12.92 -20.74
CA LYS A 258 -19.04 -12.41 -21.93
C LYS A 258 -18.38 -12.90 -23.22
N ILE A 259 -17.05 -12.90 -23.27
CA ILE A 259 -16.27 -13.39 -24.43
C ILE A 259 -16.58 -14.86 -24.69
N GLU A 260 -16.57 -15.70 -23.66
CA GLU A 260 -16.89 -17.13 -23.79
C GLU A 260 -18.33 -17.36 -24.31
N ASP A 261 -19.33 -16.63 -23.78
CA ASP A 261 -20.72 -16.72 -24.26
C ASP A 261 -20.86 -16.27 -25.72
N VAL A 262 -20.20 -15.16 -26.08
CA VAL A 262 -20.16 -14.64 -27.45
C VAL A 262 -19.49 -15.64 -28.39
N ASP A 263 -18.34 -16.21 -28.02
CA ASP A 263 -17.60 -17.17 -28.84
C ASP A 263 -18.42 -18.45 -29.08
N LEU A 264 -19.04 -19.00 -28.04
CA LEU A 264 -19.91 -20.19 -28.15
C LEU A 264 -21.09 -19.93 -29.10
N LYS A 265 -21.75 -18.77 -28.97
CA LYS A 265 -22.85 -18.37 -29.86
C LYS A 265 -22.37 -18.16 -31.29
N MET A 266 -21.26 -17.46 -31.48
CA MET A 266 -20.70 -17.20 -32.81
C MET A 266 -20.31 -18.50 -33.50
N THR A 267 -19.66 -19.42 -32.81
CA THR A 267 -19.28 -20.75 -33.33
C THR A 267 -20.51 -21.56 -33.72
N ARG A 268 -21.54 -21.62 -32.86
CA ARG A 268 -22.80 -22.29 -33.16
C ARG A 268 -23.50 -21.67 -34.37
N GLN A 269 -23.53 -20.35 -34.43
CA GLN A 269 -24.16 -19.60 -35.50
C GLN A 269 -23.44 -19.81 -36.83
N ASN A 270 -22.11 -19.76 -36.83
CA ASN A 270 -21.28 -20.02 -38.02
C ASN A 270 -21.54 -21.44 -38.56
N LYS A 271 -21.64 -22.44 -37.67
CA LYS A 271 -22.03 -23.81 -38.06
C LYS A 271 -23.43 -23.87 -38.68
N ASP A 272 -24.39 -23.13 -38.14
CA ASP A 272 -25.75 -23.05 -38.66
C ASP A 272 -25.82 -22.34 -40.02
N MET A 273 -25.09 -21.23 -40.19
CA MET A 273 -24.96 -20.53 -41.47
C MET A 273 -24.31 -21.41 -42.52
N ASN A 274 -23.21 -22.11 -42.19
CA ASN A 274 -22.56 -23.02 -43.13
C ASN A 274 -23.47 -24.17 -43.56
N LYS A 275 -24.36 -24.66 -42.68
CA LYS A 275 -25.38 -25.65 -43.06
C LYS A 275 -26.44 -25.10 -44.01
N LEU A 276 -26.85 -23.84 -43.82
CA LEU A 276 -27.81 -23.14 -44.69
C LEU A 276 -27.19 -22.77 -46.05
N LEU A 277 -25.93 -22.31 -46.03
CA LEU A 277 -25.14 -21.92 -47.20
C LEU A 277 -24.50 -23.11 -47.91
N LYS A 278 -24.81 -24.35 -47.52
CA LYS A 278 -24.47 -25.52 -48.33
C LYS A 278 -25.05 -25.31 -49.74
N LYS A 279 -24.16 -24.88 -50.65
CA LYS A 279 -23.99 -25.45 -51.99
C LYS A 279 -24.18 -26.97 -51.94
#